data_AF-A0A2M4DP60-F1
#
_entry.id   AF-A0A2M4DP60-F1
#
_cell.length_a   1.000
_cell.length_b   1.000
_cell.length_c   1.000
_cell.angle_alpha   90.00
_cell.angle_beta   90.00
_cell.angle_gamma   90.00
#
_symmetry.space_group_name_H-M   'P 1'
#
loop_
_entity.id
_entity.type
_entity.pdbx_description
1 polymer ?
#
loop_
_entity_poly.entity_id
_entity_poly.type
_entity_poly.pdbx_seq_one_letter_code
_entity_poly.pdbx_strand_id
1 'polypeptide(L)'
;MNMKSDNFRWCSFLLLGTMVLSLYPALGKGESSIYDALSDDHTEHYVTPTVDPSRVYFGEHFDDLFEHNDVEKRWIKSKASKEDATEDVAKYDGEWKIEQPIRIILSGDYGLVLKSKAKHAAIASHLLLNRPFVFQDKPFILQYEVTLQEGQECGGSYIKLLSDGNNTKDLKQVSKYFTSGIIAAITHL
;
A
#
# COMPACT_ATOMS: atom_id res chain seq x y z
N MET A 1 66.37 -28.16 -6.91
CA MET A 1 66.95 -29.32 -7.66
C MET A 1 65.80 -30.25 -8.02
N ASN A 2 65.82 -30.82 -9.24
CA ASN A 2 64.85 -31.79 -9.81
C ASN A 2 63.37 -31.33 -9.79
N MET A 3 62.69 -31.03 -10.89
CA MET A 3 62.81 -31.47 -12.30
C MET A 3 62.58 -32.98 -12.49
N LYS A 4 61.38 -33.33 -12.95
CA LYS A 4 61.10 -34.47 -13.83
C LYS A 4 60.12 -34.00 -14.92
N SER A 5 60.54 -34.21 -16.17
CA SER A 5 59.69 -34.14 -17.36
C SER A 5 58.69 -35.30 -17.40
N ASP A 6 57.69 -35.21 -18.28
CA ASP A 6 57.69 -36.09 -19.46
C ASP A 6 56.80 -35.53 -20.59
N ASN A 7 57.13 -35.94 -21.82
CA ASN A 7 56.68 -35.30 -23.06
C ASN A 7 55.53 -36.06 -23.74
N PHE A 8 54.59 -35.34 -24.38
CA PHE A 8 53.87 -35.91 -25.53
C PHE A 8 53.58 -34.92 -26.66
N ARG A 9 54.47 -35.00 -27.66
CA ARG A 9 54.37 -34.68 -29.10
C ARG A 9 53.10 -33.99 -29.67
N TRP A 10 53.34 -32.77 -30.16
CA TRP A 10 53.22 -32.36 -31.57
C TRP A 10 51.90 -32.56 -32.34
N CYS A 11 51.26 -31.46 -32.73
CA CYS A 11 51.24 -31.06 -34.16
C CYS A 11 50.79 -29.59 -34.33
N SER A 12 51.56 -28.80 -35.08
CA SER A 12 51.18 -27.43 -35.46
C SER A 12 50.12 -27.45 -36.56
N PHE A 13 49.03 -26.72 -36.39
CA PHE A 13 48.22 -26.24 -37.50
C PHE A 13 47.99 -24.74 -37.38
N LEU A 14 48.73 -23.99 -38.21
CA LEU A 14 48.46 -22.58 -38.50
C LEU A 14 47.17 -22.50 -39.32
N LEU A 15 46.18 -21.76 -38.82
CA LEU A 15 45.08 -21.24 -39.64
C LEU A 15 44.81 -19.79 -39.24
N LEU A 16 45.35 -18.89 -40.06
CA LEU A 16 45.08 -17.46 -40.00
C LEU A 16 43.62 -17.20 -40.41
N GLY A 17 42.77 -16.88 -39.44
CA GLY A 17 41.37 -16.50 -39.65
C GLY A 17 41.13 -15.03 -39.36
N THR A 18 41.47 -14.14 -40.29
CA THR A 18 41.09 -12.73 -40.23
C THR A 18 39.79 -12.49 -41.01
N MET A 19 38.66 -12.21 -40.34
CA MET A 19 37.62 -11.33 -40.91
C MET A 19 36.58 -10.81 -39.90
N VAL A 20 36.35 -9.50 -39.97
CA VAL A 20 35.16 -8.74 -39.55
C VAL A 20 34.79 -8.73 -38.07
N LEU A 21 35.28 -7.70 -37.38
CA LEU A 21 34.50 -7.01 -36.34
C LEU A 21 33.20 -6.49 -36.97
N SER A 22 32.05 -7.05 -36.58
CA SER A 22 30.76 -6.35 -36.72
C SER A 22 30.43 -5.71 -35.37
N LEU A 23 30.56 -4.38 -35.28
CA LEU A 23 29.99 -3.64 -34.16
C LEU A 23 28.47 -3.71 -34.29
N TYR A 24 27.82 -4.50 -33.44
CA TYR A 24 26.40 -4.31 -33.12
C TYR A 24 26.31 -3.40 -31.90
N PRO A 25 25.69 -2.21 -32.00
CA PRO A 25 25.35 -1.43 -30.82
C PRO A 25 24.20 -2.13 -30.09
N ALA A 26 24.46 -2.67 -28.91
CA ALA A 26 23.42 -3.15 -28.01
C ALA A 26 22.66 -1.96 -27.41
N LEU A 27 21.68 -1.43 -28.15
CA LEU A 27 20.85 -0.29 -27.75
C LEU A 27 19.37 -0.56 -28.07
N GLY A 28 18.57 -0.70 -27.03
CA GLY A 28 17.12 -0.95 -27.08
C GLY A 28 16.70 -1.82 -25.88
N LYS A 29 16.29 -1.23 -24.75
CA LYS A 29 14.87 -0.94 -24.42
C LYS A 29 13.94 -2.13 -24.69
N GLY A 30 13.41 -2.77 -23.63
CA GLY A 30 12.30 -3.70 -23.83
C GLY A 30 11.96 -4.74 -22.76
N GLU A 31 12.44 -4.69 -21.52
CA GLU A 31 11.85 -5.51 -20.44
C GLU A 31 10.52 -4.89 -19.96
N SER A 32 9.52 -4.93 -20.84
CA SER A 32 8.15 -4.44 -20.61
C SER A 32 7.19 -5.22 -21.50
N SER A 33 7.02 -6.51 -21.19
CA SER A 33 6.06 -7.40 -21.89
C SER A 33 5.54 -8.59 -21.07
N ILE A 34 6.09 -8.85 -19.88
CA ILE A 34 5.63 -9.95 -19.01
C ILE A 34 4.40 -9.53 -18.16
N TYR A 35 4.17 -8.22 -17.98
CA TYR A 35 3.02 -7.69 -17.24
C TYR A 35 1.77 -7.46 -18.11
N ASP A 36 1.94 -7.19 -19.42
CA ASP A 36 0.84 -6.94 -20.38
C ASP A 36 0.17 -8.21 -20.92
N ALA A 37 0.67 -9.40 -20.53
CA ALA A 37 0.24 -10.69 -21.08
C ALA A 37 -0.51 -11.59 -20.07
N LEU A 38 -0.84 -11.07 -18.88
CA LEU A 38 -1.86 -11.70 -18.03
C LEU A 38 -3.24 -11.34 -18.57
N SER A 39 -3.80 -12.26 -19.35
CA SER A 39 -5.18 -12.20 -19.83
C SER A 39 -6.16 -12.06 -18.66
N ASP A 40 -7.09 -11.10 -18.82
CA ASP A 40 -8.21 -10.76 -17.91
C ASP A 40 -9.16 -11.94 -17.59
N ASP A 41 -8.95 -13.09 -18.22
CA ASP A 41 -9.79 -14.30 -18.21
C ASP A 41 -9.52 -15.25 -17.01
N HIS A 42 -8.49 -15.00 -16.19
CA HIS A 42 -8.11 -15.86 -15.04
C HIS A 42 -8.04 -15.12 -13.70
N THR A 43 -8.45 -13.85 -13.65
CA THR A 43 -8.52 -13.09 -12.41
C THR A 43 -9.75 -13.57 -11.62
N GLU A 44 -9.56 -14.23 -10.47
CA GLU A 44 -10.69 -14.68 -9.65
C GLU A 44 -11.53 -13.46 -9.19
N HIS A 45 -12.85 -13.60 -9.16
CA HIS A 45 -13.74 -12.50 -8.78
C HIS A 45 -13.86 -12.42 -7.25
N TYR A 46 -13.70 -11.22 -6.70
CA TYR A 46 -13.89 -10.93 -5.28
C TYR A 46 -15.33 -11.18 -4.84
N VAL A 47 -15.54 -11.63 -3.60
CA VAL A 47 -16.88 -11.81 -3.04
C VAL A 47 -17.00 -11.00 -1.76
N THR A 48 -17.77 -9.91 -1.84
CA THR A 48 -18.04 -9.02 -0.71
C THR A 48 -18.50 -9.77 0.54
N PRO A 49 -17.80 -9.66 1.67
CA PRO A 49 -18.14 -10.36 2.90
C PRO A 49 -19.41 -9.76 3.54
N THR A 50 -20.31 -10.61 4.04
CA THR A 50 -21.49 -10.14 4.78
C THR A 50 -21.13 -9.72 6.20
N VAL A 51 -21.30 -8.43 6.51
CA VAL A 51 -21.01 -7.85 7.84
C VAL A 51 -22.30 -7.75 8.67
N ASP A 52 -22.36 -8.45 9.81
CA ASP A 52 -23.45 -8.30 10.80
C ASP A 52 -23.09 -7.21 11.83
N PRO A 53 -23.73 -6.03 11.80
CA PRO A 53 -23.40 -4.91 12.69
C PRO A 53 -23.75 -5.17 14.16
N SER A 54 -24.54 -6.20 14.48
CA SER A 54 -24.77 -6.61 15.87
C SER A 54 -23.54 -7.33 16.45
N ARG A 55 -22.84 -8.11 15.62
CA ARG A 55 -21.74 -9.00 16.00
C ARG A 55 -20.36 -8.36 15.96
N VAL A 56 -20.13 -7.40 15.06
CA VAL A 56 -18.84 -6.68 14.96
C VAL A 56 -18.98 -5.20 15.37
N TYR A 57 -17.88 -4.58 15.77
CA TYR A 57 -17.83 -3.14 16.11
C TYR A 57 -17.48 -2.27 14.89
N PHE A 58 -16.77 -2.86 13.93
CA PHE A 58 -16.42 -2.23 12.66
C PHE A 58 -16.26 -3.33 11.59
N GLY A 59 -16.50 -2.97 10.35
CA GLY A 59 -16.29 -3.81 9.18
C GLY A 59 -16.40 -2.90 7.96
N GLU A 60 -15.36 -2.89 7.14
CA GLU A 60 -15.26 -2.04 5.95
C GLU A 60 -14.52 -2.83 4.87
N HIS A 61 -15.11 -2.89 3.70
CA HIS A 61 -14.61 -3.56 2.49
C HIS A 61 -14.70 -2.62 1.27
N PHE A 62 -15.17 -1.39 1.44
CA PHE A 62 -15.18 -0.29 0.46
C PHE A 62 -16.00 -0.48 -0.84
N ASP A 63 -16.42 -1.70 -1.22
CA ASP A 63 -17.15 -1.96 -2.47
C ASP A 63 -18.39 -1.05 -2.66
N ASP A 64 -19.24 -0.93 -1.63
CA ASP A 64 -20.48 -0.13 -1.68
C ASP A 64 -20.22 1.39 -1.64
N LEU A 65 -18.99 1.80 -1.32
CA LEU A 65 -18.54 3.18 -1.41
C LEU A 65 -17.90 3.47 -2.78
N PHE A 66 -17.36 2.47 -3.47
CA PHE A 66 -16.84 2.62 -4.83
C PHE A 66 -17.97 2.93 -5.82
N GLU A 67 -19.07 2.15 -5.79
CA GLU A 67 -20.21 2.29 -6.72
C GLU A 67 -20.83 3.71 -6.73
N HIS A 68 -20.63 4.47 -5.66
CA HIS A 68 -21.19 5.81 -5.47
C HIS A 68 -20.11 6.91 -5.35
N ASN A 69 -18.82 6.55 -5.38
CA ASN A 69 -17.69 7.45 -5.10
C ASN A 69 -17.84 8.22 -3.75
N ASP A 70 -18.47 7.57 -2.78
CA ASP A 70 -19.07 8.21 -1.59
C ASP A 70 -18.21 8.01 -0.32
N VAL A 71 -16.89 8.05 -0.44
CA VAL A 71 -15.97 7.81 0.71
C VAL A 71 -16.34 8.67 1.94
N GLU A 72 -16.75 9.92 1.73
CA GLU A 72 -17.11 10.86 2.80
C GLU A 72 -18.42 10.50 3.57
N LYS A 73 -19.20 9.53 3.08
CA LYS A 73 -20.40 8.98 3.74
C LYS A 73 -20.08 8.23 5.03
N ARG A 74 -18.90 7.60 5.11
CA ARG A 74 -18.40 6.89 6.30
C ARG A 74 -17.06 7.42 6.81
N TRP A 75 -16.21 7.89 5.91
CA TRP A 75 -14.82 8.23 6.20
C TRP A 75 -14.57 9.74 6.11
N ILE A 76 -14.33 10.34 7.27
CA ILE A 76 -14.14 11.78 7.46
C ILE A 76 -12.65 12.10 7.40
N LYS A 77 -12.25 12.88 6.39
CA LYS A 77 -10.89 13.43 6.28
C LYS A 77 -10.66 14.46 7.39
N SER A 78 -9.52 14.34 8.07
CA SER A 78 -9.01 15.39 8.95
C SER A 78 -8.78 16.66 8.15
N LYS A 79 -9.02 17.81 8.77
CA LYS A 79 -8.65 19.15 8.28
C LYS A 79 -7.73 19.88 9.25
N ALA A 80 -7.24 19.14 10.24
CA ALA A 80 -6.43 19.66 11.32
C ALA A 80 -5.01 19.99 10.85
N SER A 81 -4.29 20.76 11.67
CA SER A 81 -2.88 21.05 11.46
C SER A 81 -2.06 20.77 12.73
N LYS A 82 -0.73 20.70 12.54
CA LYS A 82 0.30 20.76 13.59
C LYS A 82 0.79 22.21 13.66
N GLU A 83 0.80 22.79 14.85
CA GLU A 83 1.26 24.17 15.06
C GLU A 83 2.80 24.27 15.00
N ASP A 84 3.51 23.21 15.40
CA ASP A 84 4.98 23.15 15.49
C ASP A 84 5.67 22.51 14.26
N ALA A 85 5.06 22.58 13.08
CA ALA A 85 5.55 21.90 11.86
C ALA A 85 5.82 22.91 10.71
N THR A 86 6.74 22.56 9.81
CA THR A 86 6.94 23.34 8.57
C THR A 86 5.69 23.29 7.69
N GLU A 87 5.39 24.36 6.95
CA GLU A 87 4.08 24.53 6.30
C GLU A 87 3.67 23.35 5.40
N ASP A 88 4.64 22.76 4.69
CA ASP A 88 4.45 21.63 3.76
C ASP A 88 3.97 20.34 4.46
N VAL A 89 4.29 20.18 5.75
CA VAL A 89 3.86 19.01 6.56
C VAL A 89 3.02 19.44 7.77
N ALA A 90 2.63 20.70 7.87
CA ALA A 90 1.77 21.18 8.95
C ALA A 90 0.32 20.71 8.79
N LYS A 91 -0.14 20.47 7.57
CA LYS A 91 -1.55 20.18 7.25
C LYS A 91 -1.76 18.67 7.04
N TYR A 92 -2.95 18.18 7.40
CA TYR A 92 -3.39 16.82 7.07
C TYR A 92 -4.23 16.83 5.78
N ASP A 93 -3.60 17.12 4.65
CA ASP A 93 -4.26 17.37 3.35
C ASP A 93 -4.02 16.27 2.30
N GLY A 94 -3.67 15.06 2.74
CA GLY A 94 -3.56 13.89 1.86
C GLY A 94 -4.89 13.51 1.19
N GLU A 95 -4.80 13.19 -0.11
CA GLU A 95 -5.93 12.81 -0.96
C GLU A 95 -6.18 11.30 -0.92
N TRP A 96 -7.46 10.93 -0.78
CA TRP A 96 -7.92 9.55 -0.66
C TRP A 96 -8.87 9.21 -1.79
N LYS A 97 -8.75 7.99 -2.32
CA LYS A 97 -9.63 7.46 -3.36
C LYS A 97 -9.95 5.99 -3.07
N ILE A 98 -11.13 5.54 -3.49
CA ILE A 98 -11.47 4.12 -3.49
C ILE A 98 -11.19 3.56 -4.89
N GLU A 99 -10.35 2.54 -4.98
CA GLU A 99 -9.93 1.92 -6.24
C GLU A 99 -9.39 0.51 -6.01
N GLN A 100 -9.32 -0.29 -7.07
CA GLN A 100 -8.63 -1.58 -7.06
C GLN A 100 -7.11 -1.39 -6.94
N PRO A 101 -6.37 -2.39 -6.42
CA PRO A 101 -4.92 -2.35 -6.42
C PRO A 101 -4.34 -2.38 -7.85
N ILE A 102 -3.22 -1.67 -8.07
CA ILE A 102 -2.47 -1.62 -9.33
C ILE A 102 -2.16 -3.03 -9.86
N ARG A 103 -1.85 -3.96 -8.94
CA ARG A 103 -1.80 -5.40 -9.22
C ARG A 103 -3.09 -6.04 -8.73
N ILE A 104 -4.03 -6.21 -9.65
CA ILE A 104 -5.30 -6.92 -9.38
C ILE A 104 -4.98 -8.41 -9.17
N ILE A 105 -5.35 -8.92 -8.00
CA ILE A 105 -5.30 -10.36 -7.67
C ILE A 105 -6.72 -10.92 -7.72
N LEU A 106 -7.68 -10.18 -7.13
CA LEU A 106 -9.10 -10.45 -7.20
C LEU A 106 -9.80 -9.28 -7.91
N SER A 107 -10.59 -9.58 -8.94
CA SER A 107 -11.35 -8.55 -9.65
C SER A 107 -12.56 -8.12 -8.81
N GLY A 108 -12.76 -6.81 -8.65
CA GLY A 108 -13.81 -6.25 -7.79
C GLY A 108 -13.43 -6.04 -6.32
N ASP A 109 -12.17 -6.29 -5.94
CA ASP A 109 -11.65 -6.01 -4.58
C ASP A 109 -11.21 -4.53 -4.47
N TYR A 110 -11.98 -3.72 -3.74
CA TYR A 110 -11.74 -2.27 -3.63
C TYR A 110 -11.07 -1.89 -2.31
N GLY A 111 -10.07 -1.01 -2.39
CA GLY A 111 -9.37 -0.48 -1.22
C GLY A 111 -9.41 1.04 -1.13
N LEU A 112 -9.27 1.55 0.10
CA LEU A 112 -9.02 2.97 0.35
C LEU A 112 -7.52 3.28 0.15
N VAL A 113 -7.21 3.99 -0.93
CA VAL A 113 -5.83 4.29 -1.36
C VAL A 113 -5.50 5.76 -1.10
N LEU A 114 -4.37 5.99 -0.42
CA LEU A 114 -3.75 7.31 -0.30
C LEU A 114 -3.02 7.64 -1.61
N LYS A 115 -3.38 8.75 -2.27
CA LYS A 115 -2.82 9.15 -3.57
C LYS A 115 -1.70 10.19 -3.45
N SER A 116 -1.66 10.96 -2.36
CA SER A 116 -0.63 11.98 -2.14
C SER A 116 0.67 11.38 -1.60
N LYS A 117 1.81 11.75 -2.20
CA LYS A 117 3.16 11.41 -1.71
C LYS A 117 3.68 12.50 -0.78
N ALA A 118 4.48 12.12 0.23
CA ALA A 118 5.16 13.03 1.17
C ALA A 118 4.23 14.06 1.85
N LYS A 119 2.99 13.66 2.19
CA LYS A 119 2.02 14.47 2.94
C LYS A 119 1.51 13.72 4.16
N HIS A 120 1.29 14.42 5.27
CA HIS A 120 0.49 13.86 6.34
C HIS A 120 -0.96 13.67 5.85
N ALA A 121 -1.49 12.47 6.07
CA ALA A 121 -2.88 12.15 5.83
C ALA A 121 -3.50 11.61 7.11
N ALA A 122 -4.79 11.88 7.30
CA ALA A 122 -5.58 11.26 8.34
C ALA A 122 -7.04 11.25 7.89
N ILE A 123 -7.65 10.08 7.94
CA ILE A 123 -9.05 9.84 7.63
C ILE A 123 -9.60 8.85 8.65
N ALA A 124 -10.80 9.10 9.14
CA ALA A 124 -11.38 8.41 10.29
C ALA A 124 -12.85 8.06 10.08
N SER A 125 -13.31 6.98 10.70
CA SER A 125 -14.71 6.56 10.70
C SER A 125 -15.19 6.30 12.12
N HIS A 126 -16.49 6.49 12.35
CA HIS A 126 -17.16 6.01 13.56
C HIS A 126 -17.30 4.48 13.53
N LEU A 127 -17.42 3.88 14.71
CA LEU A 127 -17.78 2.48 14.87
C LEU A 127 -19.26 2.26 14.52
N LEU A 128 -19.59 1.04 14.08
CA LEU A 128 -20.95 0.68 13.66
C LEU A 128 -21.94 0.91 14.80
N LEU A 129 -23.13 1.38 14.44
CA LEU A 129 -24.22 1.74 15.36
C LEU A 129 -23.82 2.81 16.41
N ASN A 130 -22.71 3.55 16.19
CA ASN A 130 -22.08 4.42 17.18
C ASN A 130 -21.78 3.72 18.52
N ARG A 131 -21.50 2.41 18.48
CA ARG A 131 -21.25 1.58 19.66
C ARG A 131 -19.75 1.56 20.00
N PRO A 132 -19.29 2.23 21.08
CA PRO A 132 -17.89 2.15 21.49
C PRO A 132 -17.52 0.72 21.93
N PHE A 133 -16.28 0.31 21.63
CA PHE A 133 -15.71 -0.88 22.24
C PHE A 133 -15.19 -0.53 23.65
N VAL A 134 -15.49 -1.38 24.63
CA VAL A 134 -15.07 -1.18 26.03
C VAL A 134 -14.17 -2.33 26.44
N PHE A 135 -12.93 -2.01 26.81
CA PHE A 135 -11.92 -2.97 27.27
C PHE A 135 -12.23 -3.43 28.71
N GLN A 136 -13.11 -4.43 28.81
CA GLN A 136 -13.44 -5.17 30.04
C GLN A 136 -13.12 -6.65 29.79
N ASP A 137 -14.12 -7.54 29.88
CA ASP A 137 -13.92 -9.00 29.90
C ASP A 137 -13.85 -9.65 28.51
N LYS A 138 -13.95 -8.85 27.44
CA LYS A 138 -13.97 -9.34 26.05
C LYS A 138 -12.62 -9.12 25.37
N PRO A 139 -12.09 -10.12 24.62
CA PRO A 139 -10.90 -9.92 23.82
C PRO A 139 -11.17 -8.87 22.73
N PHE A 140 -10.18 -8.01 22.49
CA PHE A 140 -10.17 -7.09 21.37
C PHE A 140 -9.47 -7.75 20.19
N ILE A 141 -10.08 -7.68 18.99
CA ILE A 141 -9.54 -8.22 17.74
C ILE A 141 -9.58 -7.10 16.71
N LEU A 142 -8.43 -6.85 16.08
CA LEU A 142 -8.29 -5.96 14.94
C LEU A 142 -7.53 -6.70 13.84
N GLN A 143 -8.12 -6.76 12.66
CA GLN A 143 -7.47 -7.22 11.43
C GLN A 143 -7.65 -6.12 10.38
N TYR A 144 -6.60 -5.90 9.60
CA TYR A 144 -6.59 -5.00 8.46
C TYR A 144 -5.48 -5.45 7.50
N GLU A 145 -5.60 -5.04 6.25
CA GLU A 145 -4.66 -5.40 5.19
C GLU A 145 -4.07 -4.12 4.60
N VAL A 146 -2.80 -4.19 4.18
CA VAL A 146 -2.06 -3.05 3.61
C VAL A 146 -1.19 -3.56 2.48
N THR A 147 -1.39 -2.96 1.30
CA THR A 147 -0.56 -3.21 0.12
C THR A 147 0.19 -1.92 -0.23
N LEU A 148 1.52 -1.95 -0.14
CA LEU A 148 2.40 -0.83 -0.50
C LEU A 148 2.68 -0.84 -2.00
N GLN A 149 1.67 -0.46 -2.79
CA GLN A 149 1.58 -0.77 -4.23
C GLN A 149 2.72 -0.20 -5.08
N GLU A 150 3.23 0.99 -4.74
CA GLU A 150 4.35 1.66 -5.43
C GLU A 150 5.67 1.55 -4.63
N GLY A 151 5.72 0.70 -3.60
CA GLY A 151 6.79 0.69 -2.61
C GLY A 151 6.64 1.78 -1.54
N GLN A 152 7.50 1.74 -0.51
CA GLN A 152 7.55 2.73 0.57
C GLN A 152 9.01 2.99 0.95
N GLU A 153 9.46 4.23 0.80
CA GLU A 153 10.84 4.64 1.18
C GLU A 153 10.91 5.06 2.66
N CYS A 154 9.98 5.93 3.08
CA CYS A 154 9.77 6.36 4.45
C CYS A 154 8.27 6.60 4.69
N GLY A 155 7.74 6.19 5.84
CA GLY A 155 6.31 6.30 6.17
C GLY A 155 5.76 5.06 6.88
N GLY A 156 4.54 5.16 7.43
CA GLY A 156 3.93 4.08 8.21
C GLY A 156 2.43 3.94 7.99
N SER A 157 2.02 2.73 7.60
CA SER A 157 0.63 2.39 7.30
C SER A 157 0.01 1.59 8.44
N TYR A 158 -0.41 2.29 9.49
CA TYR A 158 -0.98 1.70 10.71
C TYR A 158 -2.38 2.25 11.02
N ILE A 159 -3.14 1.50 11.82
CA ILE A 159 -4.41 1.91 12.43
C ILE A 159 -4.16 2.32 13.89
N LYS A 160 -5.00 3.21 14.45
CA LYS A 160 -4.93 3.65 15.87
C LYS A 160 -6.13 3.12 16.72
N LEU A 161 -6.05 3.17 18.08
CA LEU A 161 -7.02 2.92 19.23
C LEU A 161 -7.61 4.11 20.11
N LEU A 162 -8.79 4.77 19.84
CA LEU A 162 -9.20 6.08 20.48
C LEU A 162 -9.87 5.76 21.81
N SER A 163 -10.02 6.83 22.58
CA SER A 163 -11.11 6.99 23.54
C SER A 163 -12.31 7.73 22.92
N ASP A 164 -13.52 7.26 23.21
CA ASP A 164 -14.72 8.10 23.15
C ASP A 164 -14.57 9.26 24.16
N GLY A 165 -14.78 10.50 23.70
CA GLY A 165 -14.49 11.68 24.50
C GLY A 165 -14.83 12.98 23.77
N ASN A 166 -14.92 14.09 24.52
CA ASN A 166 -15.27 15.41 23.96
C ASN A 166 -14.32 15.85 22.83
N ASN A 167 -13.08 15.38 22.89
CA ASN A 167 -12.01 15.65 21.95
C ASN A 167 -12.09 14.86 20.64
N THR A 168 -12.91 13.81 20.58
CA THR A 168 -13.00 12.88 19.44
C THR A 168 -14.36 12.94 18.74
N LYS A 169 -15.23 13.86 19.19
CA LYS A 169 -16.55 14.16 18.60
C LYS A 169 -16.48 14.77 17.20
N ASP A 170 -15.45 15.55 16.89
CA ASP A 170 -15.22 16.07 15.54
C ASP A 170 -14.02 15.35 14.90
N LEU A 171 -14.32 14.34 14.07
CA LEU A 171 -13.31 13.59 13.32
C LEU A 171 -12.59 14.45 12.24
N LYS A 172 -12.96 15.73 12.04
CA LYS A 172 -12.17 16.66 11.22
C LYS A 172 -10.97 17.23 12.00
N GLN A 173 -10.88 17.06 13.32
CA GLN A 173 -9.90 17.73 14.19
C GLN A 173 -8.88 16.79 14.87
N VAL A 174 -8.64 15.59 14.32
CA VAL A 174 -7.92 14.50 15.01
C VAL A 174 -6.39 14.69 15.14
N SER A 175 -5.79 15.83 14.75
CA SER A 175 -4.31 16.03 14.85
C SER A 175 -3.77 15.96 16.28
N LYS A 176 -4.59 16.29 17.28
CA LYS A 176 -4.12 16.49 18.66
C LYS A 176 -3.95 15.19 19.47
N TYR A 177 -4.39 14.03 18.96
CA TYR A 177 -4.46 12.77 19.73
C TYR A 177 -3.49 11.69 19.25
N PHE A 178 -2.31 12.11 18.76
CA PHE A 178 -1.31 11.15 18.27
C PHE A 178 -0.71 10.24 19.37
N THR A 179 -1.01 10.51 20.65
CA THR A 179 -0.59 9.73 21.85
C THR A 179 -1.65 8.76 22.41
N SER A 180 -2.90 8.75 21.94
CA SER A 180 -3.89 7.68 22.22
C SER A 180 -5.04 7.73 21.19
N GLY A 181 -5.34 6.60 20.53
CA GLY A 181 -5.50 6.45 19.07
C GLY A 181 -6.82 6.76 18.30
N ILE A 182 -7.44 5.72 17.69
CA ILE A 182 -8.51 5.42 16.66
C ILE A 182 -8.25 5.80 15.23
N ILE A 183 -8.55 4.80 14.38
CA ILE A 183 -8.76 4.80 12.93
C ILE A 183 -8.50 6.21 12.40
N ALA A 184 -7.20 6.49 12.30
CA ALA A 184 -6.62 7.52 11.50
C ALA A 184 -5.78 6.71 10.55
N ALA A 185 -6.26 6.49 9.32
CA ALA A 185 -5.48 5.74 8.37
C ALA A 185 -4.24 6.58 7.99
N ILE A 186 -3.06 5.95 8.17
CA ILE A 186 -1.81 6.19 7.43
C ILE A 186 -1.36 7.66 7.37
N THR A 187 -0.42 8.03 8.24
CA THR A 187 0.45 9.19 7.99
C THR A 187 1.68 8.76 7.19
N HIS A 188 1.81 9.26 5.96
CA HIS A 188 3.13 9.41 5.36
C HIS A 188 3.97 10.35 6.23
N LEU A 189 5.25 10.06 6.36
CA LEU A 189 6.29 11.04 6.72
C LEU A 189 6.97 11.53 5.43
#